data_AF-A0A495IUZ4-F1
#
_entry.id   AF-A0A495IUZ4-F1
#
_cell.length_a   1.000
_cell.length_b   1.000
_cell.length_c   1.000
_cell.angle_alpha   90.00
_cell.angle_beta   90.00
_cell.angle_gamma   90.00
#
_symmetry.space_group_name_H-M   'P 1'
#
loop_
_entity.id
_entity.type
_entity.pdbx_description
1 polymer ?
#
loop_
_entity_poly.entity_id
_entity_poly.type
_entity_poly.pdbx_seq_one_letter_code
_entity_poly.pdbx_strand_id
1 'polypeptide(L)'
;MANTRIAAKKQMFIGRMILNGTSNIRQASRQLGISRNTVKCYKKKYSSFVDSCPVKGGHQDSSIPVFKIEYPANNRYKELINALPLLTEAGKLISAKDIWLSYLAIYPNGYGRSAFNLHFSKWAKDSKVTLRNYSQVSDIPTEDLKILKRWRNSSDRRKWERAVVIMESFNGTSAVDISNKVDRGADKVSDWIRDYKVKGIKGLEKQPRRANQAVMNGIKDKRDNLVRLIHESPKLHGINRTSWFLADLSATYQKVYGVYISGSTISNYLKKEGFVYRKAREVLTSPDPDFREKMDKITGILQNLGSKEKFFSVDEFGPFAVKMKGGRSLVKKGERKTFPQIQKSKGWTICTAALELSQNQITHFFSQKKDTDEMIKLIDLLMIKYQKEEKLYFSWDAASWHASKKLVKHIEQLNSESYRQEYKTPIVELAPLPASAQFLNVIESVFSGLAKSIIHNSDYSCLDECKAAITLYFKTRNDYFTKNPQKAGNKIWGREIVAPIFKDSHNCKDPKCR
;
A
#
# COMPACT_ATOMS: atom_id res chain seq x y z
N MET A 1 -53.44 -4.52 34.66
CA MET A 1 -53.47 -4.23 36.12
C MET A 1 -52.05 -4.29 36.66
N ALA A 2 -51.59 -3.31 37.44
CA ALA A 2 -50.22 -3.29 37.94
C ALA A 2 -50.11 -4.12 39.22
N ASN A 3 -49.70 -5.38 39.09
CA ASN A 3 -49.37 -6.23 40.24
C ASN A 3 -48.06 -5.73 40.86
N THR A 4 -48.15 -4.95 41.93
CA THR A 4 -46.98 -4.54 42.71
C THR A 4 -46.78 -5.50 43.88
N ARG A 5 -45.80 -6.38 43.75
CA ARG A 5 -45.26 -7.17 44.87
C ARG A 5 -44.12 -6.37 45.50
N ILE A 6 -44.28 -5.86 46.72
CA ILE A 6 -43.11 -5.38 47.48
C ILE A 6 -42.25 -6.58 47.87
N ALA A 7 -40.93 -6.38 47.99
CA ALA A 7 -39.98 -7.45 48.31
C ALA A 7 -40.43 -8.23 49.56
N ALA A 8 -40.28 -9.56 49.54
CA ALA A 8 -40.78 -10.46 50.59
C ALA A 8 -40.33 -10.03 52.00
N LYS A 9 -39.06 -9.62 52.15
CA LYS A 9 -38.52 -9.08 53.41
C LYS A 9 -39.31 -7.89 53.96
N LYS A 10 -39.79 -6.99 53.09
CA LYS A 10 -40.61 -5.83 53.48
C LYS A 10 -42.02 -6.26 53.89
N GLN A 11 -42.58 -7.29 53.27
CA GLN A 11 -43.88 -7.84 53.67
C GLN A 11 -43.80 -8.53 55.03
N MET A 12 -42.77 -9.34 55.24
CA MET A 12 -42.52 -10.01 56.52
C MET A 12 -42.36 -9.02 57.66
N PHE A 13 -41.67 -7.89 57.42
CA PHE A 13 -41.56 -6.81 58.40
C PHE A 13 -42.92 -6.23 58.79
N ILE A 14 -43.81 -5.97 57.81
CA ILE A 14 -45.17 -5.48 58.09
C ILE A 14 -45.98 -6.53 58.84
N GLY A 15 -45.86 -7.81 58.47
CA GLY A 15 -46.50 -8.93 59.16
C GLY A 15 -46.06 -9.05 60.62
N ARG A 16 -44.76 -9.05 60.90
CA ARG A 16 -44.22 -9.06 62.28
C ARG A 16 -44.73 -7.88 63.11
N MET A 17 -44.74 -6.69 62.51
CA MET A 17 -45.18 -5.49 63.20
C MET A 17 -46.64 -5.64 63.70
N ILE A 18 -47.51 -6.24 62.88
CA ILE A 18 -48.93 -6.47 63.21
C ILE A 18 -49.10 -7.59 64.23
N LEU A 19 -48.37 -8.69 64.08
CA LEU A 19 -48.37 -9.80 65.03
C LEU A 19 -47.89 -9.38 66.43
N ASN A 20 -46.95 -8.44 66.50
CA ASN A 20 -46.44 -7.87 67.75
C ASN A 20 -47.31 -6.72 68.30
N GLY A 21 -48.51 -6.49 67.77
CA GLY A 21 -49.46 -5.47 68.26
C GLY A 21 -49.12 -4.02 67.89
N THR A 22 -47.98 -3.77 67.24
CA THR A 22 -47.58 -2.44 66.76
C THR A 22 -48.24 -2.07 65.44
N SER A 23 -48.98 -0.95 65.40
CA SER A 23 -49.86 -0.66 64.26
C SER A 23 -49.56 0.67 63.54
N ASN A 24 -48.39 1.27 63.83
CA ASN A 24 -47.99 2.59 63.33
C ASN A 24 -47.54 2.57 61.85
N ILE A 25 -48.51 2.84 60.97
CA ILE A 25 -48.34 2.92 59.51
C ILE A 25 -47.28 3.96 59.10
N ARG A 26 -47.19 5.08 59.81
CA ARG A 26 -46.31 6.21 59.44
C ARG A 26 -44.85 5.83 59.62
N GLN A 27 -44.53 5.18 60.75
CA GLN A 27 -43.20 4.70 61.07
C GLN A 27 -42.75 3.59 60.11
N ALA A 28 -43.61 2.60 59.88
CA ALA A 28 -43.34 1.49 58.96
C ALA A 28 -43.08 1.97 57.52
N SER A 29 -43.87 2.94 57.04
CA SER A 29 -43.68 3.53 55.72
C SER A 29 -42.31 4.21 55.56
N ARG A 30 -41.87 4.95 56.59
CA ARG A 30 -40.58 5.64 56.58
C ARG A 30 -39.40 4.66 56.67
N GLN A 31 -39.50 3.65 57.54
CA GLN A 31 -38.45 2.66 57.75
C GLN A 31 -38.26 1.72 56.55
N LEU A 32 -39.35 1.35 55.88
CA LEU A 32 -39.30 0.46 54.71
C LEU A 32 -39.12 1.20 53.37
N GLY A 33 -39.21 2.53 53.38
CA GLY A 33 -39.16 3.34 52.16
C GLY A 33 -40.27 2.98 51.17
N ILE A 34 -41.50 2.76 51.65
CA ILE A 34 -42.68 2.42 50.83
C ILE A 34 -43.85 3.34 51.19
N SER A 35 -44.81 3.52 50.27
CA SER A 35 -45.92 4.45 50.49
C SER A 35 -46.80 4.03 51.68
N ARG A 36 -47.35 5.01 52.41
CA ARG A 36 -48.27 4.75 53.55
C ARG A 36 -49.51 3.96 53.13
N ASN A 37 -50.00 4.18 51.91
CA ASN A 37 -51.14 3.44 51.37
C ASN A 37 -50.80 1.97 51.12
N THR A 38 -49.57 1.69 50.64
CA THR A 38 -49.07 0.33 50.48
C THR A 38 -49.00 -0.39 51.83
N VAL A 39 -48.48 0.27 52.87
CA VAL A 39 -48.46 -0.29 54.23
C VAL A 39 -49.87 -0.55 54.76
N LYS A 40 -50.82 0.37 54.54
CA LYS A 40 -52.24 0.19 54.94
C LYS A 40 -52.88 -1.03 54.29
N CYS A 41 -52.68 -1.24 52.99
CA CYS A 41 -53.25 -2.37 52.27
C CYS A 41 -52.68 -3.71 52.76
N TYR A 42 -51.35 -3.80 52.93
CA TYR A 42 -50.73 -4.99 53.50
C TYR A 42 -51.16 -5.22 54.94
N LYS A 43 -51.31 -4.14 55.74
CA LYS A 43 -51.84 -4.24 57.11
C LYS A 43 -53.23 -4.86 57.14
N LYS A 44 -54.15 -4.41 56.30
CA LYS A 44 -55.50 -4.96 56.22
C LYS A 44 -55.48 -6.47 55.90
N LYS A 45 -54.64 -6.90 54.96
CA LYS A 45 -54.50 -8.32 54.59
C LYS A 45 -53.92 -9.19 55.71
N TYR A 46 -52.86 -8.72 56.39
CA TYR A 46 -52.29 -9.45 57.53
C TYR A 46 -53.23 -9.46 58.74
N SER A 47 -53.97 -8.39 59.01
CA SER A 47 -55.01 -8.38 60.05
C SER A 47 -56.11 -9.40 59.75
N SER A 48 -56.66 -9.42 58.54
CA SER A 48 -57.66 -10.43 58.16
C SER A 48 -57.12 -11.87 58.20
N PHE A 49 -55.83 -12.08 57.93
CA PHE A 49 -55.19 -13.38 58.05
C PHE A 49 -55.08 -13.83 59.52
N VAL A 50 -54.68 -12.92 60.41
CA VAL A 50 -54.60 -13.17 61.86
C VAL A 50 -56.00 -13.45 62.44
N ASP A 51 -57.02 -12.73 61.99
CA ASP A 51 -58.41 -12.96 62.41
C ASP A 51 -58.93 -14.35 61.98
N SER A 52 -58.48 -14.88 60.83
CA SER A 52 -58.88 -16.19 60.30
C SER A 52 -58.10 -17.39 60.87
N CYS A 53 -56.95 -17.18 61.52
CA CYS A 53 -56.15 -18.23 62.15
C CYS A 53 -55.49 -17.70 63.43
N PRO A 54 -56.15 -17.80 64.60
CA PRO A 54 -55.62 -17.29 65.85
C PRO A 54 -54.57 -18.26 66.41
N VAL A 55 -53.31 -18.12 66.02
CA VAL A 55 -52.20 -18.89 66.61
C VAL A 55 -51.64 -18.10 67.80
N LYS A 56 -51.78 -18.64 69.02
CA LYS A 56 -51.18 -18.11 70.24
C LYS A 56 -49.78 -18.70 70.43
N GLY A 57 -48.74 -17.93 70.10
CA GLY A 57 -47.34 -18.31 70.34
C GLY A 57 -46.40 -17.77 69.26
N GLY A 58 -45.29 -17.15 69.68
CA GLY A 58 -44.39 -16.36 68.82
C GLY A 58 -44.07 -17.00 67.46
N HIS A 59 -44.43 -16.31 66.38
CA HIS A 59 -44.24 -16.77 65.01
C HIS A 59 -42.75 -16.78 64.62
N GLN A 60 -42.23 -17.93 64.20
CA GLN A 60 -40.96 -18.00 63.45
C GLN A 60 -41.16 -17.43 62.03
N ASP A 61 -40.12 -16.82 61.47
CA ASP A 61 -40.16 -16.13 60.16
C ASP A 61 -40.72 -16.96 59.00
N SER A 62 -40.55 -18.28 59.05
CA SER A 62 -41.04 -19.23 58.04
C SER A 62 -42.57 -19.33 57.97
N SER A 63 -43.30 -18.81 58.98
CA SER A 63 -44.76 -18.92 59.10
C SER A 63 -45.55 -17.69 58.62
N ILE A 64 -44.88 -16.62 58.17
CA ILE A 64 -45.53 -15.39 57.69
C ILE A 64 -45.78 -15.50 56.17
N PRO A 65 -47.04 -15.61 55.70
CA PRO A 65 -47.33 -15.73 54.28
C PRO A 65 -47.01 -14.43 53.53
N VAL A 66 -46.60 -14.53 52.27
CA VAL A 66 -46.34 -13.38 51.39
C VAL A 66 -47.53 -13.18 50.47
N PHE A 67 -48.16 -12.00 50.53
CA PHE A 67 -49.37 -11.71 49.77
C PHE A 67 -49.08 -10.96 48.47
N LYS A 68 -49.84 -11.30 47.41
CA LYS A 68 -49.98 -10.47 46.22
C LYS A 68 -51.16 -9.53 46.44
N ILE A 69 -50.91 -8.23 46.39
CA ILE A 69 -51.97 -7.21 46.46
C ILE A 69 -52.20 -6.66 45.07
N GLU A 70 -53.43 -6.84 44.60
CA GLU A 70 -53.94 -6.18 43.41
C GLU A 70 -54.54 -4.84 43.84
N TYR A 71 -53.96 -3.74 43.36
CA TYR A 71 -54.55 -2.43 43.56
C TYR A 71 -55.57 -2.17 42.45
N PRO A 72 -56.79 -1.71 42.76
CA PRO A 72 -57.71 -1.24 41.72
C PRO A 72 -57.02 -0.10 40.96
N ALA A 73 -57.04 -0.17 39.63
CA ALA A 73 -56.36 0.81 38.79
C ALA A 73 -56.87 2.22 39.10
N ASN A 74 -55.97 3.11 39.54
CA ASN A 74 -56.24 4.52 39.76
C ASN A 74 -56.90 5.12 38.50
N ASN A 75 -57.95 5.93 38.63
CA ASN A 75 -58.68 6.49 37.47
C ASN A 75 -57.71 7.18 36.48
N ARG A 76 -56.70 7.88 37.00
CA ARG A 76 -55.63 8.50 36.18
C ARG A 76 -54.85 7.51 35.32
N TYR A 77 -54.61 6.28 35.81
CA TYR A 77 -53.93 5.23 35.06
C TYR A 77 -54.82 4.67 33.95
N LYS A 78 -56.12 4.51 34.22
CA LYS A 78 -57.09 4.06 33.20
C LYS A 78 -57.24 5.11 32.09
N GLU A 79 -57.37 6.39 32.46
CA GLU A 79 -57.40 7.53 31.54
C GLU A 79 -56.14 7.58 30.65
N LEU A 80 -54.95 7.43 31.25
CA LEU A 80 -53.69 7.40 30.50
C LEU A 80 -53.67 6.23 29.49
N ILE A 81 -53.91 4.99 29.94
CA ILE A 81 -53.81 3.80 29.07
C ILE A 81 -54.83 3.85 27.92
N ASN A 82 -56.03 4.40 28.15
CA ASN A 82 -57.04 4.55 27.11
C ASN A 82 -56.68 5.66 26.10
N ALA A 83 -55.99 6.72 26.54
CA ALA A 83 -55.57 7.81 25.66
C ALA A 83 -54.31 7.48 24.84
N LEU A 84 -53.43 6.61 25.33
CA LEU A 84 -52.14 6.31 24.69
C LEU A 84 -52.25 5.81 23.23
N PRO A 85 -53.15 4.87 22.87
CA PRO A 85 -53.32 4.45 21.46
C PRO A 85 -53.65 5.62 20.53
N LEU A 86 -54.61 6.47 20.92
CA LEU A 86 -55.05 7.64 20.14
C LEU A 86 -53.95 8.69 20.02
N LEU A 87 -53.22 8.95 21.11
CA LEU A 87 -52.08 9.86 21.12
C LEU A 87 -50.89 9.37 20.28
N THR A 88 -50.83 8.07 19.97
CA THR A 88 -49.80 7.47 19.11
C THR A 88 -50.24 7.28 17.65
N GLU A 89 -51.53 7.12 17.37
CA GLU A 89 -52.08 6.99 16.00
C GLU A 89 -52.22 8.33 15.27
N ALA A 90 -52.33 9.46 15.99
CA ALA A 90 -52.38 10.80 15.44
C ALA A 90 -51.03 11.26 14.82
N GLY A 91 -50.57 10.56 13.78
CA GLY A 91 -49.90 11.07 12.59
C GLY A 91 -48.57 11.85 12.69
N LYS A 92 -48.07 12.22 13.87
CA LYS A 92 -46.76 12.88 14.05
C LYS A 92 -46.12 12.47 15.37
N LEU A 93 -45.49 11.29 15.39
CA LEU A 93 -44.66 10.80 16.50
C LEU A 93 -43.32 11.56 16.56
N ILE A 94 -43.22 12.55 17.45
CA ILE A 94 -42.07 13.47 17.52
C ILE A 94 -41.20 13.18 18.77
N SER A 95 -41.73 12.78 19.93
CA SER A 95 -40.91 12.23 21.04
C SER A 95 -41.80 11.80 22.22
N ALA A 96 -41.25 11.07 23.20
CA ALA A 96 -41.93 10.85 24.48
C ALA A 96 -42.35 12.18 25.15
N LYS A 97 -41.64 13.29 24.88
CA LYS A 97 -41.95 14.63 25.40
C LYS A 97 -43.21 15.20 24.78
N ASP A 98 -43.33 15.06 23.48
CA ASP A 98 -44.45 15.63 22.73
C ASP A 98 -45.74 14.86 23.04
N ILE A 99 -45.66 13.53 23.15
CA ILE A 99 -46.81 12.70 23.56
C ILE A 99 -47.28 13.07 24.98
N TRP A 100 -46.36 13.38 25.89
CA TRP A 100 -46.71 13.82 27.23
C TRP A 100 -47.36 15.20 27.26
N LEU A 101 -46.89 16.15 26.44
CA LEU A 101 -47.51 17.47 26.31
C LEU A 101 -48.94 17.35 25.75
N SER A 102 -49.15 16.51 24.73
CA SER A 102 -50.48 16.21 24.20
C SER A 102 -51.39 15.52 25.22
N TYR A 103 -50.84 14.60 26.03
CA TYR A 103 -51.57 13.99 27.14
C TYR A 103 -52.00 15.02 28.19
N LEU A 104 -51.11 15.95 28.57
CA LEU A 104 -51.42 16.97 29.57
C LEU A 104 -52.46 17.98 29.07
N ALA A 105 -52.50 18.25 27.77
CA ALA A 105 -53.50 19.10 27.16
C ALA A 105 -54.92 18.51 27.29
N ILE A 106 -55.06 17.19 27.23
CA ILE A 106 -56.33 16.48 27.38
C ILE A 106 -56.65 16.24 28.87
N TYR A 107 -55.63 15.98 29.70
CA TYR A 107 -55.76 15.70 31.13
C TYR A 107 -54.86 16.63 31.96
N PRO A 108 -55.29 17.87 32.25
CA PRO A 108 -54.49 18.85 33.00
C PRO A 108 -54.06 18.38 34.40
N ASN A 109 -54.90 17.55 35.05
CA ASN A 109 -54.64 16.95 36.36
C ASN A 109 -53.99 15.55 36.27
N GLY A 110 -53.41 15.20 35.12
CA GLY A 110 -52.80 13.92 34.81
C GLY A 110 -51.45 13.67 35.49
N TYR A 111 -50.72 12.66 35.01
CA TYR A 111 -49.39 12.33 35.52
C TYR A 111 -48.33 13.36 35.12
N GLY A 112 -47.50 13.77 36.11
CA GLY A 112 -46.27 14.51 35.85
C GLY A 112 -45.24 13.69 35.04
N ARG A 113 -44.26 14.37 34.45
CA ARG A 113 -43.33 13.85 33.44
C ARG A 113 -42.71 12.49 33.76
N SER A 114 -42.14 12.34 34.94
CA SER A 114 -41.40 11.13 35.33
C SER A 114 -42.33 9.92 35.51
N ALA A 115 -43.52 10.14 36.10
CA ALA A 115 -44.53 9.10 36.28
C ALA A 115 -45.17 8.70 34.94
N PHE A 116 -45.42 9.68 34.06
CA PHE A 116 -45.86 9.42 32.69
C PHE A 116 -44.84 8.55 31.94
N ASN A 117 -43.56 8.91 31.93
CA ASN A 117 -42.52 8.15 31.22
C ASN A 117 -42.43 6.71 31.72
N LEU A 118 -42.56 6.47 33.02
CA LEU A 118 -42.56 5.10 33.57
C LEU A 118 -43.70 4.25 33.01
N HIS A 119 -44.92 4.79 32.99
CA HIS A 119 -46.09 4.09 32.47
C HIS A 119 -46.05 3.96 30.95
N PHE A 120 -45.64 5.02 30.25
CA PHE A 120 -45.49 5.05 28.80
C PHE A 120 -44.42 4.07 28.31
N SER A 121 -43.24 4.02 28.93
CA SER A 121 -42.19 3.06 28.55
C SER A 121 -42.63 1.61 28.74
N LYS A 122 -43.43 1.33 29.77
CA LYS A 122 -44.01 0.00 29.98
C LYS A 122 -45.04 -0.34 28.91
N TRP A 123 -45.98 0.56 28.66
CA TRP A 123 -47.01 0.39 27.63
C TRP A 123 -46.39 0.26 26.22
N ALA A 124 -45.43 1.12 25.86
CA ALA A 124 -44.76 1.07 24.57
C ALA A 124 -44.00 -0.25 24.35
N LYS A 125 -43.42 -0.83 25.41
CA LYS A 125 -42.77 -2.14 25.36
C LYS A 125 -43.79 -3.26 25.13
N ASP A 126 -44.91 -3.23 25.84
CA ASP A 126 -45.97 -4.25 25.74
C ASP A 126 -46.70 -4.15 24.38
N SER A 127 -46.90 -2.94 23.85
CA SER A 127 -47.58 -2.64 22.59
C SER A 127 -46.65 -2.55 21.37
N LYS A 128 -45.34 -2.82 21.53
CA LYS A 128 -44.31 -2.77 20.47
C LYS A 128 -44.22 -1.44 19.69
N VAL A 129 -44.50 -0.31 20.35
CA VAL A 129 -44.41 1.03 19.73
C VAL A 129 -42.98 1.57 19.83
N THR A 130 -42.38 1.93 18.69
CA THR A 130 -41.04 2.53 18.62
C THR A 130 -41.12 4.04 18.38
N LEU A 131 -40.44 4.83 19.22
CA LEU A 131 -40.34 6.28 19.05
C LEU A 131 -39.26 6.67 18.03
N ARG A 132 -39.47 7.77 17.33
CA ARG A 132 -38.47 8.35 16.41
C ARG A 132 -37.28 8.88 17.21
N ASN A 133 -36.08 8.37 16.93
CA ASN A 133 -34.88 8.73 17.67
C ASN A 133 -34.09 9.82 16.92
N TYR A 134 -34.20 11.07 17.37
CA TYR A 134 -33.47 12.21 16.76
C TYR A 134 -31.94 12.07 16.84
N SER A 135 -31.42 11.10 17.60
CA SER A 135 -30.00 10.78 17.62
C SER A 135 -29.53 9.93 16.44
N GLN A 136 -30.41 9.49 15.54
CA GLN A 136 -30.06 8.62 14.40
C GLN A 136 -29.84 9.39 13.10
N VAL A 137 -28.96 8.90 12.23
CA VAL A 137 -28.74 9.46 10.90
C VAL A 137 -29.98 9.22 10.04
N SER A 138 -30.61 10.29 9.56
CA SER A 138 -31.87 10.22 8.81
C SER A 138 -31.68 9.98 7.31
N ASP A 139 -30.55 10.45 6.76
CA ASP A 139 -30.22 10.31 5.35
C ASP A 139 -28.69 10.21 5.18
N ILE A 140 -28.26 9.44 4.19
CA ILE A 140 -26.86 9.27 3.80
C ILE A 140 -26.77 9.55 2.29
N PRO A 141 -26.12 10.66 1.87
CA PRO A 141 -25.88 10.93 0.46
C PRO A 141 -25.18 9.77 -0.24
N THR A 142 -25.52 9.53 -1.52
CA THR A 142 -24.98 8.42 -2.31
C THR A 142 -23.45 8.40 -2.40
N GLU A 143 -22.81 9.58 -2.42
CA GLU A 143 -21.35 9.71 -2.41
C GLU A 143 -20.72 9.30 -1.06
N ASP A 144 -21.31 9.71 0.07
CA ASP A 144 -20.86 9.32 1.40
C ASP A 144 -21.06 7.81 1.61
N LEU A 145 -22.14 7.24 1.10
CA LEU A 145 -22.43 5.80 1.17
C LEU A 145 -21.37 4.95 0.45
N LYS A 146 -20.86 5.40 -0.71
CA LYS A 146 -19.75 4.73 -1.41
C LYS A 146 -18.48 4.70 -0.55
N ILE A 147 -18.18 5.81 0.12
CA ILE A 147 -16.97 5.94 0.97
C ILE A 147 -17.12 5.11 2.24
N LEU A 148 -18.28 5.15 2.92
CA LEU A 148 -18.56 4.36 4.11
C LEU A 148 -18.50 2.85 3.83
N LYS A 149 -18.99 2.39 2.68
CA LYS A 149 -18.83 0.98 2.24
C LYS A 149 -17.36 0.58 2.09
N ARG A 150 -16.52 1.46 1.49
CA ARG A 150 -15.07 1.21 1.39
C ARG A 150 -14.41 1.17 2.76
N TRP A 151 -14.79 2.08 3.66
CA TRP A 151 -14.26 2.13 5.03
C TRP A 151 -14.66 0.91 5.86
N ARG A 152 -15.89 0.38 5.67
CA ARG A 152 -16.37 -0.85 6.32
C ARG A 152 -15.56 -2.09 5.92
N ASN A 153 -14.95 -2.08 4.73
CA ASN A 153 -14.09 -3.17 4.26
C ASN A 153 -12.59 -2.90 4.45
N SER A 154 -12.23 -1.78 5.11
CA SER A 154 -10.83 -1.40 5.32
C SER A 154 -10.23 -2.11 6.54
N SER A 155 -8.93 -2.44 6.47
CA SER A 155 -8.14 -2.93 7.60
C SER A 155 -7.82 -1.84 8.65
N ASP A 156 -8.03 -0.56 8.31
CA ASP A 156 -7.88 0.54 9.27
C ASP A 156 -9.06 0.56 10.25
N ARG A 157 -8.80 0.12 11.49
CA ARG A 157 -9.78 0.04 12.57
C ARG A 157 -10.57 1.34 12.74
N ARG A 158 -9.97 2.51 12.58
CA ARG A 158 -10.67 3.79 12.78
C ARG A 158 -11.68 4.08 11.69
N LYS A 159 -11.34 3.76 10.44
CA LYS A 159 -12.25 3.91 9.30
C LYS A 159 -13.41 2.95 9.43
N TRP A 160 -13.13 1.70 9.81
CA TRP A 160 -14.14 0.69 10.08
C TRP A 160 -15.11 1.12 11.20
N GLU A 161 -14.61 1.54 12.36
CA GLU A 161 -15.44 1.98 13.51
C GLU A 161 -16.43 3.08 13.10
N ARG A 162 -15.94 4.10 12.39
CA ARG A 162 -16.76 5.24 11.94
C ARG A 162 -17.80 4.84 10.90
N ALA A 163 -17.43 3.96 9.97
CA ALA A 163 -18.37 3.44 8.97
C ALA A 163 -19.49 2.62 9.59
N VAL A 164 -19.15 1.74 10.53
CA VAL A 164 -20.14 0.92 11.26
C VAL A 164 -21.08 1.83 12.05
N VAL A 165 -20.56 2.83 12.76
CA VAL A 165 -21.39 3.75 13.56
C VAL A 165 -22.43 4.47 12.72
N ILE A 166 -22.04 5.04 11.58
CA ILE A 166 -22.98 5.80 10.72
C ILE A 166 -23.97 4.87 10.00
N MET A 167 -23.51 3.75 9.46
CA MET A 167 -24.39 2.81 8.74
C MET A 167 -25.40 2.12 9.67
N GLU A 168 -24.99 1.70 10.87
CA GLU A 168 -25.89 1.06 11.82
C GLU A 168 -26.82 2.10 12.47
N SER A 169 -26.36 3.35 12.65
CA SER A 169 -27.22 4.46 13.07
C SER A 169 -28.32 4.76 12.05
N PHE A 170 -28.00 4.69 10.75
CA PHE A 170 -28.97 4.83 9.66
C PHE A 170 -29.96 3.64 9.59
N ASN A 171 -29.49 2.43 9.89
CA ASN A 171 -30.34 1.23 9.97
C ASN A 171 -31.24 1.18 11.22
N GLY A 172 -31.24 2.21 12.07
CA GLY A 172 -32.12 2.29 13.23
C GLY A 172 -31.59 1.59 14.48
N THR A 173 -30.33 1.14 14.52
CA THR A 173 -29.72 0.53 15.71
C THR A 173 -29.52 1.57 16.82
N SER A 174 -29.63 1.15 18.09
CA SER A 174 -29.45 2.04 19.23
C SER A 174 -27.97 2.42 19.41
N ALA A 175 -27.69 3.61 19.94
CA ALA A 175 -26.32 4.05 20.19
C ALA A 175 -25.57 3.15 21.19
N VAL A 176 -26.29 2.48 22.10
CA VAL A 176 -25.73 1.53 23.08
C VAL A 176 -25.30 0.24 22.40
N ASP A 177 -26.12 -0.30 21.50
CA ASP A 177 -25.78 -1.53 20.76
C ASP A 177 -24.63 -1.27 19.78
N ILE A 178 -24.62 -0.09 19.13
CA ILE A 178 -23.51 0.34 18.28
C ILE A 178 -22.22 0.47 19.11
N SER A 179 -22.30 1.09 20.29
CA SER A 179 -21.18 1.25 21.23
C SER A 179 -20.56 -0.09 21.62
N ASN A 180 -21.38 -1.09 21.92
CA ASN A 180 -20.92 -2.46 22.20
C ASN A 180 -20.27 -3.12 20.97
N LYS A 181 -20.84 -2.89 19.77
CA LYS A 181 -20.33 -3.45 18.51
C LYS A 181 -18.95 -2.90 18.10
N VAL A 182 -18.71 -1.62 18.34
CA VAL A 182 -17.43 -0.96 18.00
C VAL A 182 -16.43 -0.88 19.16
N ASP A 183 -16.83 -1.31 20.36
CA ASP A 183 -16.04 -1.29 21.59
C ASP A 183 -15.53 0.14 21.92
N ARG A 184 -16.48 1.09 21.96
CA ARG A 184 -16.26 2.51 22.25
C ARG A 184 -17.35 3.04 23.16
N GLY A 185 -17.06 4.04 23.98
CA GLY A 185 -18.07 4.68 24.84
C GLY A 185 -19.21 5.32 24.04
N ALA A 186 -20.44 5.21 24.55
CA ALA A 186 -21.66 5.71 23.91
C ALA A 186 -21.63 7.22 23.60
N ASP A 187 -20.91 8.01 24.40
CA ASP A 187 -20.70 9.44 24.15
C ASP A 187 -19.92 9.68 22.86
N LYS A 188 -18.90 8.86 22.57
CA LYS A 188 -18.10 8.97 21.35
C LYS A 188 -18.87 8.55 20.11
N VAL A 189 -19.73 7.54 20.22
CA VAL A 189 -20.65 7.15 19.16
C VAL A 189 -21.62 8.30 18.86
N SER A 190 -22.15 8.93 19.91
CA SER A 190 -23.05 10.08 19.79
C SER A 190 -22.36 11.31 19.20
N ASP A 191 -21.10 11.58 19.58
CA ASP A 191 -20.26 12.62 19.00
C ASP A 191 -20.09 12.40 17.48
N TRP A 192 -19.75 11.19 17.06
CA TRP A 192 -19.55 10.88 15.63
C TRP A 192 -20.84 11.02 14.82
N ILE A 193 -21.98 10.57 15.36
CA ILE A 193 -23.27 10.74 14.67
C ILE A 193 -23.62 12.23 14.54
N ARG A 194 -23.39 13.02 15.59
CA ARG A 194 -23.59 14.47 15.57
C ARG A 194 -22.66 15.17 14.58
N ASP A 195 -21.36 14.85 14.60
CA ASP A 195 -20.37 15.43 13.70
C ASP A 195 -20.69 15.11 12.24
N TYR A 196 -21.15 13.89 11.95
CA TYR A 196 -21.60 13.49 10.62
C TYR A 196 -22.84 14.26 10.17
N LYS A 197 -23.84 14.46 11.05
CA LYS A 197 -25.04 15.25 10.72
C LYS A 197 -24.71 16.70 10.34
N VAL A 198 -23.71 17.30 10.98
CA VAL A 198 -23.35 18.71 10.74
C VAL A 198 -22.40 18.88 9.56
N LYS A 199 -21.40 17.98 9.42
CA LYS A 199 -20.26 18.16 8.49
C LYS A 199 -20.14 17.07 7.44
N GLY A 200 -21.08 16.13 7.38
CA GLY A 200 -21.01 14.94 6.53
C GLY A 200 -19.75 14.11 6.83
N ILE A 201 -19.21 13.44 5.81
CA ILE A 201 -18.03 12.59 5.97
C ILE A 201 -16.78 13.32 6.48
N LYS A 202 -16.64 14.62 6.21
CA LYS A 202 -15.52 15.45 6.72
C LYS A 202 -15.56 15.60 8.24
N GLY A 203 -16.73 15.53 8.86
CA GLY A 203 -16.88 15.52 10.32
C GLY A 203 -16.25 14.29 10.96
N LEU A 204 -16.18 13.19 10.22
CA LEU A 204 -15.55 11.95 10.67
C LEU A 204 -14.05 11.94 10.43
N GLU A 205 -13.45 12.92 9.75
CA GLU A 205 -12.01 12.95 9.53
C GLU A 205 -11.26 13.39 10.79
N LYS A 206 -10.00 12.92 10.93
CA LYS A 206 -9.17 13.35 12.05
C LYS A 206 -8.81 14.82 11.83
N GLN A 207 -9.31 15.68 12.71
CA GLN A 207 -8.86 17.06 12.73
C GLN A 207 -7.35 17.12 13.01
N PRO A 208 -6.59 17.91 12.25
CA PRO A 208 -5.17 18.09 12.52
C PRO A 208 -5.03 18.65 13.94
N ARG A 209 -4.18 18.02 14.76
CA ARG A 209 -3.82 18.61 16.05
C ARG A 209 -3.12 19.93 15.76
N ARG A 210 -3.44 20.99 16.52
CA ARG A 210 -2.67 22.24 16.46
C ARG A 210 -1.21 21.88 16.70
N ALA A 211 -0.38 22.11 15.69
CA ALA A 211 1.05 21.91 15.81
C ALA A 211 1.58 22.99 16.74
N ASN A 212 2.39 22.60 17.74
CA ASN A 212 3.04 23.58 18.59
C ASN A 212 4.05 24.36 17.73
N GLN A 213 3.83 25.67 17.57
CA GLN A 213 4.65 26.52 16.70
C GLN A 213 6.13 26.51 17.11
N ALA A 214 6.43 26.42 18.41
CA ALA A 214 7.80 26.32 18.90
C ALA A 214 8.49 25.03 18.44
N VAL A 215 7.77 23.91 18.39
CA VAL A 215 8.30 22.64 17.88
C VAL A 215 8.56 22.71 16.38
N MET A 216 7.67 23.37 15.63
CA MET A 216 7.84 23.56 14.18
C MET A 216 9.05 24.45 13.87
N ASN A 217 9.21 25.55 14.61
CA ASN A 217 10.37 26.43 14.48
C ASN A 217 11.66 25.68 14.82
N GLY A 218 11.71 24.94 15.94
CA GLY A 218 12.89 24.16 16.31
C GLY A 218 13.23 23.02 15.32
N ILE A 219 12.24 22.46 14.61
CA ILE A 219 12.50 21.52 13.51
C ILE A 219 13.11 22.26 12.32
N LYS A 220 12.60 23.44 11.98
CA LYS A 220 13.11 24.26 10.87
C LYS A 220 14.56 24.66 11.14
N ASP A 221 14.87 25.18 12.32
CA ASP A 221 16.22 25.60 12.70
C ASP A 221 17.22 24.44 12.59
N LYS A 222 16.81 23.23 13.01
CA LYS A 222 17.65 22.03 12.87
C LYS A 222 17.93 21.66 11.41
N ARG A 223 16.99 21.90 10.51
CA ARG A 223 17.19 21.65 9.07
C ARG A 223 18.10 22.69 8.45
N ASP A 224 17.87 23.97 8.76
CA ASP A 224 18.68 25.07 8.23
C ASP A 224 20.15 24.92 8.69
N ASN A 225 20.37 24.57 9.96
CA ASN A 225 21.71 24.27 10.50
C ASN A 225 22.37 23.05 9.85
N LEU A 226 21.59 22.02 9.52
CA LEU A 226 22.09 20.84 8.84
C LEU A 226 22.46 21.14 7.38
N VAL A 227 21.68 21.99 6.69
CA VAL A 227 22.00 22.47 5.34
C VAL A 227 23.29 23.27 5.36
N ARG A 228 23.49 24.17 6.33
CA ARG A 228 24.76 24.89 6.51
C ARG A 228 25.94 23.92 6.66
N LEU A 229 25.78 22.91 7.52
CA LEU A 229 26.84 21.95 7.81
C LEU A 229 27.26 21.11 6.58
N ILE A 230 26.32 20.71 5.72
CA ILE A 230 26.67 19.93 4.52
C ILE A 230 27.37 20.75 3.44
N HIS A 231 27.25 22.08 3.48
CA HIS A 231 28.00 22.99 2.59
C HIS A 231 29.44 23.20 3.04
N GLU A 232 29.76 22.83 4.27
CA GLU A 232 31.13 22.79 4.78
C GLU A 232 31.79 21.44 4.46
N SER A 233 33.11 21.44 4.24
CA SER A 233 33.85 20.20 4.01
C SER A 233 34.04 19.44 5.33
N PRO A 234 33.91 18.10 5.35
CA PRO A 234 34.21 17.30 6.55
C PRO A 234 35.62 17.57 7.12
N LYS A 235 36.58 17.94 6.26
CA LYS A 235 37.95 18.30 6.66
C LYS A 235 37.99 19.49 7.62
N LEU A 236 37.10 20.48 7.47
CA LEU A 236 36.99 21.64 8.36
C LEU A 236 36.61 21.23 9.79
N HIS A 237 35.97 20.06 9.95
CA HIS A 237 35.56 19.53 11.24
C HIS A 237 36.53 18.45 11.78
N GLY A 238 37.71 18.32 11.18
CA GLY A 238 38.74 17.35 11.60
C GLY A 238 38.46 15.91 11.15
N ILE A 239 37.57 15.71 10.17
CA ILE A 239 37.28 14.40 9.61
C ILE A 239 38.15 14.19 8.37
N ASN A 240 39.00 13.15 8.39
CA ASN A 240 39.85 12.79 7.25
C ASN A 240 39.06 12.05 6.15
N ARG A 241 38.05 12.70 5.58
CA ARG A 241 37.22 12.19 4.49
C ARG A 241 36.79 13.34 3.57
N THR A 242 36.52 13.01 2.32
CA THR A 242 36.04 13.96 1.30
C THR A 242 34.51 14.03 1.22
N SER A 243 33.79 13.10 1.84
CA SER A 243 32.32 13.00 1.79
C SER A 243 31.71 12.83 3.18
N TRP A 244 30.53 13.42 3.38
CA TRP A 244 29.76 13.32 4.62
C TRP A 244 29.08 11.95 4.77
N PHE A 245 29.28 11.27 5.90
CA PHE A 245 28.43 10.15 6.30
C PHE A 245 27.44 10.59 7.37
N LEU A 246 26.32 9.87 7.51
CA LEU A 246 25.28 10.23 8.49
C LEU A 246 25.79 10.20 9.94
N ALA A 247 26.69 9.27 10.27
CA ALA A 247 27.31 9.19 11.59
C ALA A 247 28.22 10.41 11.85
N ASP A 248 29.04 10.77 10.86
CA ASP A 248 29.94 11.92 10.93
C ASP A 248 29.15 13.24 11.03
N LEU A 249 28.05 13.37 10.30
CA LEU A 249 27.13 14.50 10.39
C LEU A 249 26.48 14.60 11.76
N SER A 250 26.04 13.47 12.33
CA SER A 250 25.45 13.43 13.69
C SER A 250 26.44 13.92 14.75
N ALA A 251 27.67 13.41 14.70
CA ALA A 251 28.72 13.78 15.66
C ALA A 251 29.11 15.25 15.50
N THR A 252 29.28 15.71 14.25
CA THR A 252 29.66 17.10 13.99
C THR A 252 28.54 18.07 14.34
N TYR A 253 27.30 17.73 14.01
CA TYR A 253 26.13 18.55 14.36
C TYR A 253 26.02 18.70 15.89
N GLN A 254 26.25 17.63 16.65
CA GLN A 254 26.29 17.70 18.11
C GLN A 254 27.44 18.59 18.61
N LYS A 255 28.63 18.50 18.01
CA LYS A 255 29.80 19.31 18.37
C LYS A 255 29.59 20.81 18.10
N VAL A 256 28.95 21.16 16.98
CA VAL A 256 28.77 22.56 16.55
C VAL A 256 27.56 23.22 17.21
N TYR A 257 26.43 22.51 17.29
CA TYR A 257 25.16 23.08 17.73
C TYR A 257 24.71 22.63 19.12
N GLY A 258 25.49 21.76 19.79
CA GLY A 258 25.20 21.28 21.15
C GLY A 258 23.97 20.36 21.27
N VAL A 259 23.35 19.98 20.14
CA VAL A 259 22.12 19.17 20.10
C VAL A 259 22.36 17.89 19.36
N TYR A 260 22.01 16.75 19.97
CA TYR A 260 22.08 15.46 19.31
C TYR A 260 20.91 15.25 18.32
N ILE A 261 21.23 14.77 17.12
CA ILE A 261 20.25 14.34 16.11
C ILE A 261 20.69 12.99 15.57
N SER A 262 19.82 11.98 15.59
CA SER A 262 20.14 10.66 15.04
C SER A 262 20.38 10.69 13.52
N GLY A 263 21.22 9.79 13.02
CA GLY A 263 21.46 9.64 11.57
C GLY A 263 20.18 9.39 10.75
N SER A 264 19.18 8.69 11.31
CA SER A 264 17.87 8.51 10.66
C SER A 264 17.10 9.83 10.53
N THR A 265 17.17 10.69 11.55
CA THR A 265 16.53 12.02 11.54
C THR A 265 17.24 12.95 10.55
N ILE A 266 18.58 12.96 10.55
CA ILE A 266 19.41 13.67 9.56
C ILE A 266 19.02 13.23 8.15
N SER A 267 18.96 11.93 7.87
CA SER A 267 18.55 11.42 6.56
C SER A 267 17.16 11.88 6.15
N ASN A 268 16.20 11.86 7.08
CA ASN A 268 14.84 12.33 6.83
C ASN A 268 14.80 13.84 6.56
N TYR A 269 15.59 14.64 7.28
CA TYR A 269 15.68 16.08 7.08
C TYR A 269 16.31 16.41 5.74
N LEU A 270 17.48 15.83 5.42
CA LEU A 270 18.13 16.02 4.12
C LEU A 270 17.21 15.65 2.95
N LYS A 271 16.49 14.52 3.03
CA LYS A 271 15.52 14.14 1.99
C LYS A 271 14.38 15.14 1.84
N LYS A 272 13.89 15.72 2.93
CA LYS A 272 12.84 16.76 2.89
C LYS A 272 13.34 18.05 2.26
N GLU A 273 14.62 18.37 2.45
CA GLU A 273 15.29 19.50 1.79
C GLU A 273 15.83 19.15 0.38
N GLY A 274 15.52 17.97 -0.16
CA GLY A 274 15.89 17.56 -1.52
C GLY A 274 17.28 16.95 -1.68
N PHE A 275 18.06 16.81 -0.62
CA PHE A 275 19.39 16.19 -0.66
C PHE A 275 19.31 14.66 -0.59
N VAL A 276 20.04 14.01 -1.49
CA VAL A 276 20.14 12.54 -1.56
C VAL A 276 21.57 12.15 -1.87
N TYR A 277 22.07 11.11 -1.19
CA TYR A 277 23.33 10.48 -1.55
C TYR A 277 23.24 9.86 -2.95
N ARG A 278 24.07 10.37 -3.87
CA ARG A 278 24.24 9.80 -5.21
C ARG A 278 25.72 9.52 -5.45
N LYS A 279 26.01 8.34 -5.98
CA LYS A 279 27.34 8.03 -6.51
C LYS A 279 27.49 8.76 -7.84
N ALA A 280 28.60 9.50 -8.03
CA ALA A 280 28.96 10.05 -9.32
C ALA A 280 29.05 8.92 -10.35
N ARG A 281 28.52 9.15 -11.56
CA ARG A 281 28.64 8.19 -12.66
C ARG A 281 29.85 8.58 -13.50
N GLU A 282 30.74 7.62 -13.74
CA GLU A 282 31.70 7.72 -14.84
C GLU A 282 30.90 7.61 -16.14
N VAL A 283 30.90 8.68 -16.93
CA VAL A 283 30.30 8.69 -18.27
C VAL A 283 31.46 8.65 -19.24
N LEU A 284 31.46 7.66 -20.14
CA LEU A 284 32.39 7.61 -21.25
C LEU A 284 31.98 8.72 -22.23
N THR A 285 32.82 9.74 -22.38
CA THR A 285 32.69 10.73 -23.46
C THR A 285 33.73 10.40 -24.52
N SER A 286 33.29 10.26 -25.77
CA SER A 286 34.20 10.02 -26.90
C SER A 286 35.07 11.26 -27.16
N PRO A 287 36.40 11.13 -27.28
CA PRO A 287 37.29 12.21 -27.69
C PRO A 287 37.43 12.33 -29.22
N ASP A 288 36.62 11.61 -30.01
CA ASP A 288 36.72 11.54 -31.47
C ASP A 288 36.38 12.90 -32.12
N PRO A 289 37.32 13.52 -32.88
CA PRO A 289 37.06 14.77 -33.60
C PRO A 289 35.88 14.66 -34.58
N ASP A 290 35.70 13.49 -35.19
CA ASP A 290 34.70 13.24 -36.23
C ASP A 290 33.45 12.55 -35.66
N PHE A 291 33.24 12.65 -34.33
CA PHE A 291 32.14 11.97 -33.63
C PHE A 291 30.79 12.23 -34.29
N ARG A 292 30.48 13.50 -34.58
CA ARG A 292 29.19 13.91 -35.16
C ARG A 292 29.02 13.37 -36.58
N GLU A 293 30.04 13.47 -37.41
CA GLU A 293 29.97 13.00 -38.80
C GLU A 293 29.74 11.48 -38.88
N LYS A 294 30.51 10.70 -38.10
CA LYS A 294 30.32 9.24 -38.03
C LYS A 294 28.94 8.87 -37.50
N MET A 295 28.45 9.62 -36.52
CA MET A 295 27.12 9.41 -35.93
C MET A 295 26.00 9.73 -36.92
N ASP A 296 26.10 10.86 -37.63
CA ASP A 296 25.14 11.28 -38.65
C ASP A 296 25.12 10.28 -39.81
N LYS A 297 26.29 9.75 -40.21
CA LYS A 297 26.40 8.67 -41.20
C LYS A 297 25.64 7.42 -40.75
N ILE A 298 25.88 6.93 -39.54
CA ILE A 298 25.18 5.74 -39.01
C ILE A 298 23.67 5.98 -38.92
N THR A 299 23.26 7.14 -38.41
CA THR A 299 21.85 7.50 -38.26
C THR A 299 21.17 7.62 -39.63
N GLY A 300 21.84 8.20 -40.63
CA GLY A 300 21.36 8.31 -42.00
C GLY A 300 21.19 6.95 -42.67
N ILE A 301 22.12 6.01 -42.46
CA ILE A 301 21.99 4.62 -42.93
C ILE A 301 20.77 3.95 -42.29
N LEU A 302 20.61 4.04 -40.97
CA LEU A 302 19.49 3.41 -40.26
C LEU A 302 18.12 4.01 -40.64
N GLN A 303 18.07 5.32 -40.91
CA GLN A 303 16.86 6.01 -41.37
C GLN A 303 16.42 5.56 -42.75
N ASN A 304 17.36 5.34 -43.67
CA ASN A 304 17.10 5.02 -45.06
C ASN A 304 17.30 3.54 -45.41
N LEU A 305 17.47 2.68 -44.39
CA LEU A 305 17.73 1.26 -44.58
C LEU A 305 16.59 0.61 -45.40
N GLY A 306 16.96 0.05 -46.56
CA GLY A 306 16.05 -0.63 -47.46
C GLY A 306 15.50 -1.95 -46.90
N SER A 307 14.46 -2.50 -47.53
CA SER A 307 13.87 -3.78 -47.10
C SER A 307 14.83 -4.97 -47.29
N LYS A 308 15.69 -4.88 -48.31
CA LYS A 308 16.76 -5.84 -48.64
C LYS A 308 18.15 -5.41 -48.16
N GLU A 309 18.21 -4.45 -47.25
CA GLU A 309 19.45 -4.05 -46.60
C GLU A 309 19.41 -4.44 -45.13
N LYS A 310 20.55 -4.85 -44.59
CA LYS A 310 20.69 -5.26 -43.18
C LYS A 310 21.82 -4.50 -42.53
N PHE A 311 21.61 -4.09 -41.29
CA PHE A 311 22.62 -3.42 -40.47
C PHE A 311 22.99 -4.32 -39.29
N PHE A 312 24.29 -4.59 -39.13
CA PHE A 312 24.84 -5.45 -38.10
C PHE A 312 25.64 -4.63 -37.09
N SER A 313 25.27 -4.79 -35.82
CA SER A 313 26.06 -4.35 -34.67
C SER A 313 26.89 -5.55 -34.19
N VAL A 314 28.22 -5.42 -34.25
CA VAL A 314 29.17 -6.52 -34.04
C VAL A 314 30.07 -6.23 -32.84
N ASP A 315 30.34 -7.26 -32.06
CA ASP A 315 31.24 -7.21 -30.90
C ASP A 315 31.64 -8.63 -30.46
N GLU A 316 32.67 -8.74 -29.60
CA GLU A 316 33.12 -9.99 -29.01
C GLU A 316 32.99 -10.02 -27.48
N PHE A 317 32.11 -10.90 -26.99
CA PHE A 317 31.93 -11.13 -25.56
C PHE A 317 33.02 -12.04 -25.01
N GLY A 318 33.86 -11.50 -24.12
CA GLY A 318 34.93 -12.22 -23.44
C GLY A 318 36.32 -11.61 -23.69
N PRO A 319 37.41 -12.36 -23.43
CA PRO A 319 37.42 -13.76 -22.99
C PRO A 319 36.79 -13.94 -21.61
N PHE A 320 35.98 -14.99 -21.43
CA PHE A 320 35.42 -15.34 -20.13
C PHE A 320 35.76 -16.78 -19.74
N ALA A 321 36.15 -16.95 -18.48
CA ALA A 321 36.47 -18.24 -17.90
C ALA A 321 35.21 -18.93 -17.36
N VAL A 322 35.03 -20.21 -17.72
CA VAL A 322 34.02 -21.09 -17.16
C VAL A 322 34.50 -21.55 -15.79
N LYS A 323 33.80 -21.06 -14.78
CA LYS A 323 34.04 -21.32 -13.36
C LYS A 323 32.78 -20.92 -12.58
N MET A 324 32.69 -21.24 -11.30
CA MET A 324 31.55 -20.84 -10.48
C MET A 324 31.50 -19.30 -10.42
N LYS A 325 30.38 -18.71 -10.83
CA LYS A 325 30.19 -17.25 -10.87
C LYS A 325 29.20 -16.83 -9.81
N GLY A 326 29.52 -15.74 -9.11
CA GLY A 326 28.56 -15.05 -8.26
C GLY A 326 27.40 -14.45 -9.05
N GLY A 327 26.35 -14.04 -8.35
CA GLY A 327 25.19 -13.39 -8.95
C GLY A 327 24.07 -13.19 -7.95
N ARG A 328 22.91 -12.76 -8.45
CA ARG A 328 21.70 -12.65 -7.63
C ARG A 328 21.01 -14.01 -7.55
N SER A 329 20.74 -14.47 -6.33
CA SER A 329 20.02 -15.71 -6.06
C SER A 329 18.94 -15.49 -5.02
N LEU A 330 17.82 -16.19 -5.15
CA LEU A 330 16.82 -16.28 -4.10
C LEU A 330 17.32 -17.28 -3.05
N VAL A 331 17.49 -16.81 -1.81
CA VAL A 331 17.97 -17.61 -0.66
C VAL A 331 17.08 -17.32 0.54
N LYS A 332 16.99 -18.26 1.50
CA LYS A 332 16.20 -18.02 2.71
C LYS A 332 16.82 -16.86 3.51
N LYS A 333 15.97 -16.15 4.24
CA LYS A 333 16.40 -15.04 5.10
C LYS A 333 17.41 -15.55 6.13
N GLY A 334 18.63 -15.03 6.08
CA GLY A 334 19.74 -15.44 6.96
C GLY A 334 20.79 -16.32 6.29
N GLU A 335 20.45 -16.96 5.17
CA GLU A 335 21.41 -17.74 4.37
C GLU A 335 22.19 -16.82 3.43
N ARG A 336 23.48 -17.09 3.27
CA ARG A 336 24.35 -16.39 2.30
C ARG A 336 24.92 -17.40 1.33
N LYS A 337 24.64 -17.21 0.04
CA LYS A 337 25.31 -17.98 -1.02
C LYS A 337 26.76 -17.50 -1.13
N THR A 338 27.70 -18.40 -0.94
CA THR A 338 29.14 -18.16 -1.10
C THR A 338 29.67 -18.94 -2.29
N PHE A 339 30.69 -18.39 -2.95
CA PHE A 339 31.42 -19.08 -4.01
C PHE A 339 32.93 -18.87 -3.77
N PRO A 340 33.80 -19.83 -4.14
CA PRO A 340 35.24 -19.70 -3.95
C PRO A 340 35.82 -18.56 -4.81
N GLN A 341 36.61 -17.69 -4.18
CA GLN A 341 37.36 -16.66 -4.90
C GLN A 341 38.46 -17.30 -5.77
N ILE A 342 39.20 -18.26 -5.20
CA ILE A 342 40.24 -19.03 -5.89
C ILE A 342 39.63 -20.33 -6.37
N GLN A 343 39.70 -20.57 -7.68
CA GLN A 343 39.14 -21.75 -8.33
C GLN A 343 39.85 -21.97 -9.67
N LYS A 344 40.06 -23.23 -10.06
CA LYS A 344 40.55 -23.57 -11.39
C LYS A 344 39.46 -23.33 -12.42
N SER A 345 39.82 -22.72 -13.55
CA SER A 345 38.90 -22.57 -14.67
C SER A 345 38.74 -23.91 -15.39
N LYS A 346 37.51 -24.22 -15.80
CA LYS A 346 37.13 -25.40 -16.59
C LYS A 346 37.25 -25.15 -18.10
N GLY A 347 37.98 -24.10 -18.49
CA GLY A 347 38.12 -23.61 -19.86
C GLY A 347 37.66 -22.15 -20.02
N TRP A 348 38.01 -21.55 -21.14
CA TRP A 348 37.61 -20.19 -21.50
C TRP A 348 37.31 -20.12 -23.00
N THR A 349 36.54 -19.10 -23.39
CA THR A 349 36.23 -18.84 -24.79
C THR A 349 35.85 -17.37 -24.97
N ILE A 350 35.78 -16.94 -26.22
CA ILE A 350 35.21 -15.68 -26.67
C ILE A 350 33.98 -16.03 -27.50
N CYS A 351 32.90 -15.26 -27.34
CA CYS A 351 31.73 -15.35 -28.21
C CYS A 351 31.71 -14.13 -29.12
N THR A 352 32.05 -14.34 -30.39
CA THR A 352 31.97 -13.32 -31.44
C THR A 352 30.58 -13.36 -32.04
N ALA A 353 29.89 -12.23 -32.08
CA ALA A 353 28.51 -12.18 -32.54
C ALA A 353 28.18 -10.91 -33.32
N ALA A 354 27.19 -11.04 -34.20
CA ALA A 354 26.59 -9.97 -34.98
C ALA A 354 25.09 -9.93 -34.71
N LEU A 355 24.60 -8.78 -34.27
CA LEU A 355 23.19 -8.47 -34.10
C LEU A 355 22.68 -7.73 -35.33
N GLU A 356 21.82 -8.37 -36.10
CA GLU A 356 21.04 -7.75 -37.16
C GLU A 356 19.94 -6.88 -36.55
N LEU A 357 19.88 -5.60 -36.90
CA LEU A 357 19.04 -4.65 -36.19
C LEU A 357 17.57 -4.66 -36.62
N SER A 358 17.23 -4.91 -37.89
CA SER A 358 15.86 -4.76 -38.40
C SER A 358 14.90 -5.86 -37.93
N GLN A 359 15.38 -7.10 -37.85
CA GLN A 359 14.66 -8.29 -37.41
C GLN A 359 15.15 -8.78 -36.05
N ASN A 360 16.17 -8.14 -35.47
CA ASN A 360 16.70 -8.42 -34.13
C ASN A 360 17.19 -9.86 -34.00
N GLN A 361 17.85 -10.34 -35.06
CA GLN A 361 18.40 -11.68 -35.15
C GLN A 361 19.90 -11.65 -34.84
N ILE A 362 20.35 -12.58 -34.00
CA ILE A 362 21.78 -12.70 -33.68
C ILE A 362 22.40 -13.90 -34.39
N THR A 363 23.60 -13.70 -34.93
CA THR A 363 24.47 -14.75 -35.46
C THR A 363 25.74 -14.76 -34.62
N HIS A 364 26.21 -15.93 -34.18
CA HIS A 364 27.37 -16.02 -33.29
C HIS A 364 28.18 -17.28 -33.59
N PHE A 365 29.44 -17.26 -33.15
CA PHE A 365 30.27 -18.45 -33.01
C PHE A 365 31.24 -18.28 -31.83
N PHE A 366 31.93 -19.35 -31.48
CA PHE A 366 32.93 -19.34 -30.41
C PHE A 366 34.34 -19.32 -31.00
N SER A 367 35.19 -18.45 -30.44
CA SER A 367 36.59 -18.29 -30.81
C SER A 367 37.52 -18.41 -29.59
N GLN A 368 38.81 -18.50 -29.87
CA GLN A 368 39.89 -18.44 -28.89
C GLN A 368 40.75 -17.18 -29.09
N LYS A 369 40.44 -16.33 -30.07
CA LYS A 369 41.20 -15.13 -30.40
C LYS A 369 40.26 -13.96 -30.72
N LYS A 370 40.76 -12.75 -30.55
CA LYS A 370 40.15 -11.50 -31.04
C LYS A 370 41.08 -10.91 -32.09
N ASP A 371 40.94 -11.39 -33.31
CA ASP A 371 41.78 -10.98 -34.43
C ASP A 371 40.95 -10.79 -35.70
N THR A 372 41.61 -10.31 -36.75
CA THR A 372 40.97 -10.09 -38.05
C THR A 372 40.44 -11.38 -38.68
N ASP A 373 41.03 -12.54 -38.38
CA ASP A 373 40.64 -13.80 -39.02
C ASP A 373 39.28 -14.28 -38.51
N GLU A 374 39.03 -14.13 -37.22
CA GLU A 374 37.71 -14.38 -36.65
C GLU A 374 36.66 -13.38 -37.18
N MET A 375 37.06 -12.12 -37.46
CA MET A 375 36.17 -11.14 -38.08
C MET A 375 35.82 -11.47 -39.53
N ILE A 376 36.80 -11.91 -40.32
CA ILE A 376 36.57 -12.39 -41.69
C ILE A 376 35.61 -13.57 -41.68
N LYS A 377 35.83 -14.53 -40.78
CA LYS A 377 34.93 -15.68 -40.59
C LYS A 377 33.50 -15.26 -40.23
N LEU A 378 33.33 -14.23 -39.39
CA LEU A 378 32.01 -13.69 -39.09
C LEU A 378 31.32 -13.12 -40.35
N ILE A 379 32.05 -12.36 -41.15
CA ILE A 379 31.55 -11.77 -42.39
C ILE A 379 31.13 -12.89 -43.34
N ASP A 380 31.99 -13.88 -43.59
CA ASP A 380 31.70 -15.00 -44.49
C ASP A 380 30.45 -15.78 -44.06
N LEU A 381 30.28 -16.02 -42.76
CA LEU A 381 29.08 -16.66 -42.21
C LEU A 381 27.80 -15.85 -42.49
N LEU A 382 27.87 -14.53 -42.36
CA LEU A 382 26.75 -13.63 -42.63
C LEU A 382 26.46 -13.51 -44.13
N MET A 383 27.49 -13.50 -44.97
CA MET A 383 27.35 -13.48 -46.42
C MET A 383 26.56 -14.67 -46.93
N ILE A 384 26.84 -15.88 -46.41
CA ILE A 384 26.09 -17.09 -46.74
C ILE A 384 24.64 -16.99 -46.21
N LYS A 385 24.47 -16.55 -44.96
CA LYS A 385 23.14 -16.48 -44.32
C LYS A 385 22.21 -15.45 -44.97
N TYR A 386 22.75 -14.33 -45.43
CA TYR A 386 22.02 -13.19 -46.00
C TYR A 386 22.29 -13.02 -47.50
N GLN A 387 22.58 -14.12 -48.21
CA GLN A 387 22.91 -14.11 -49.64
C GLN A 387 21.84 -13.43 -50.53
N LYS A 388 20.57 -13.45 -50.11
CA LYS A 388 19.45 -12.86 -50.86
C LYS A 388 19.28 -11.35 -50.66
N GLU A 389 20.02 -10.76 -49.73
CA GLU A 389 19.99 -9.34 -49.46
C GLU A 389 20.83 -8.58 -50.51
N GLU A 390 20.62 -7.28 -50.65
CA GLU A 390 21.37 -6.44 -51.59
C GLU A 390 22.62 -5.85 -50.92
N LYS A 391 22.54 -5.52 -49.63
CA LYS A 391 23.61 -4.84 -48.92
C LYS A 391 23.62 -5.12 -47.41
N LEU A 392 24.81 -5.33 -46.86
CA LEU A 392 25.07 -5.54 -45.43
C LEU A 392 25.97 -4.42 -44.90
N TYR A 393 25.49 -3.69 -43.90
CA TYR A 393 26.27 -2.68 -43.17
C TYR A 393 26.83 -3.28 -41.89
N PHE A 394 28.11 -3.04 -41.60
CA PHE A 394 28.78 -3.52 -40.39
C PHE A 394 29.22 -2.36 -39.51
N SER A 395 28.81 -2.41 -38.23
CA SER A 395 29.18 -1.43 -37.23
C SER A 395 29.76 -2.11 -35.99
N TRP A 396 30.93 -1.65 -35.58
CA TRP A 396 31.73 -2.18 -34.47
C TRP A 396 32.55 -1.04 -33.87
N ASP A 397 33.24 -1.29 -32.76
CA ASP A 397 34.10 -0.30 -32.12
C ASP A 397 35.43 -0.09 -32.87
N ALA A 398 36.26 0.84 -32.39
CA ALA A 398 37.51 1.22 -33.05
C ALA A 398 38.70 0.30 -32.71
N ALA A 399 38.47 -1.01 -32.47
CA ALA A 399 39.56 -1.95 -32.22
C ALA A 399 40.47 -2.12 -33.46
N SER A 400 41.76 -2.37 -33.23
CA SER A 400 42.78 -2.39 -34.29
C SER A 400 42.54 -3.47 -35.36
N TRP A 401 41.97 -4.62 -34.98
CA TRP A 401 41.66 -5.71 -35.91
C TRP A 401 40.44 -5.44 -36.80
N HIS A 402 39.60 -4.47 -36.46
CA HIS A 402 38.47 -4.00 -37.27
C HIS A 402 38.87 -3.03 -38.38
N ALA A 403 40.10 -2.51 -38.36
CA ALA A 403 40.64 -1.59 -39.37
C ALA A 403 41.89 -2.15 -40.07
N SER A 404 42.09 -3.46 -40.05
CA SER A 404 43.29 -4.07 -40.62
C SER A 404 43.25 -4.09 -42.15
N LYS A 405 44.43 -3.96 -42.79
CA LYS A 405 44.57 -4.06 -44.25
C LYS A 405 44.05 -5.39 -44.80
N LYS A 406 44.20 -6.48 -44.03
CA LYS A 406 43.73 -7.81 -44.40
C LYS A 406 42.20 -7.84 -44.49
N LEU A 407 41.51 -7.22 -43.53
CA LEU A 407 40.04 -7.13 -43.54
C LEU A 407 39.53 -6.31 -44.73
N VAL A 408 40.14 -5.15 -44.96
CA VAL A 408 39.77 -4.26 -46.08
C VAL A 408 39.93 -4.97 -47.42
N LYS A 409 41.07 -5.65 -47.64
CA LYS A 409 41.31 -6.43 -48.86
C LYS A 409 40.30 -7.56 -49.07
N HIS A 410 39.89 -8.23 -47.98
CA HIS A 410 38.85 -9.26 -48.06
C HIS A 410 37.51 -8.66 -48.49
N ILE A 411 37.12 -7.52 -47.92
CA ILE A 411 35.87 -6.82 -48.29
C ILE A 411 35.91 -6.32 -49.74
N GLU A 412 37.05 -5.79 -50.19
CA GLU A 412 37.25 -5.41 -51.60
C GLU A 412 37.07 -6.61 -52.55
N GLN A 413 37.62 -7.77 -52.18
CA GLN A 413 37.44 -9.00 -52.94
C GLN A 413 35.97 -9.44 -52.98
N LEU A 414 35.27 -9.42 -51.83
CA LEU A 414 33.85 -9.76 -51.74
C LEU A 414 32.96 -8.82 -52.56
N ASN A 415 33.33 -7.54 -52.63
CA ASN A 415 32.61 -6.51 -53.37
C ASN A 415 32.97 -6.46 -54.86
N SER A 416 34.00 -7.20 -55.30
CA SER A 416 34.40 -7.24 -56.71
C SER A 416 33.28 -7.78 -57.61
N GLU A 417 33.16 -7.23 -58.81
CA GLU A 417 32.11 -7.62 -59.76
C GLU A 417 32.17 -9.10 -60.12
N SER A 418 33.36 -9.64 -60.33
CA SER A 418 33.57 -11.06 -60.65
C SER A 418 33.04 -11.96 -59.52
N TYR A 419 33.41 -11.67 -58.27
CA TYR A 419 32.97 -12.46 -57.13
C TYR A 419 31.46 -12.38 -56.93
N ARG A 420 30.88 -11.18 -57.08
CA ARG A 420 29.43 -11.00 -56.93
C ARG A 420 28.62 -11.65 -58.04
N GLN A 421 29.10 -11.63 -59.28
CA GLN A 421 28.44 -12.31 -60.40
C GLN A 421 28.46 -13.83 -60.24
N GLU A 422 29.58 -14.39 -59.75
CA GLU A 422 29.74 -15.82 -59.54
C GLU A 422 28.91 -16.33 -58.34
N TYR A 423 29.01 -15.66 -57.19
CA TYR A 423 28.44 -16.14 -55.92
C TYR A 423 27.11 -15.48 -55.53
N LYS A 424 26.62 -14.51 -56.30
CA LYS A 424 25.38 -13.74 -56.04
C LYS A 424 25.30 -13.22 -54.61
N THR A 425 26.32 -12.48 -54.21
CA THR A 425 26.50 -12.00 -52.84
C THR A 425 26.09 -10.52 -52.66
N PRO A 426 25.65 -10.14 -51.44
CA PRO A 426 25.36 -8.75 -51.11
C PRO A 426 26.62 -7.88 -51.10
N ILE A 427 26.45 -6.56 -51.24
CA ILE A 427 27.54 -5.60 -51.01
C ILE A 427 27.81 -5.49 -49.51
N VAL A 428 29.08 -5.47 -49.11
CA VAL A 428 29.51 -5.22 -47.73
C VAL A 428 29.98 -3.78 -47.57
N GLU A 429 29.40 -3.03 -46.66
CA GLU A 429 29.83 -1.67 -46.32
C GLU A 429 30.15 -1.54 -44.81
N LEU A 430 31.23 -0.82 -44.51
CA LEU A 430 31.63 -0.53 -43.12
C LEU A 430 31.07 0.82 -42.64
N ALA A 431 30.46 0.79 -41.46
CA ALA A 431 29.95 1.94 -40.72
C ALA A 431 30.47 1.91 -39.26
N PRO A 432 31.79 2.07 -39.05
CA PRO A 432 32.43 1.95 -37.74
C PRO A 432 31.92 3.02 -36.77
N LEU A 433 31.82 2.65 -35.49
CA LEU A 433 31.45 3.60 -34.43
C LEU A 433 32.56 4.63 -34.20
N PRO A 434 32.23 5.82 -33.68
CA PRO A 434 33.23 6.76 -33.20
C PRO A 434 34.15 6.12 -32.15
N ALA A 435 35.39 6.60 -32.07
CA ALA A 435 36.37 6.10 -31.11
C ALA A 435 35.83 6.23 -29.67
N SER A 436 36.03 5.20 -28.84
CA SER A 436 35.54 5.17 -27.46
C SER A 436 34.00 5.29 -27.31
N ALA A 437 33.22 5.01 -28.35
CA ALA A 437 31.75 5.05 -28.33
C ALA A 437 31.10 3.66 -28.18
N GLN A 438 31.73 2.73 -27.44
CA GLN A 438 31.20 1.37 -27.19
C GLN A 438 29.79 1.38 -26.57
N PHE A 439 29.43 2.45 -25.85
CA PHE A 439 28.10 2.64 -25.28
C PHE A 439 26.99 2.79 -26.34
N LEU A 440 27.35 3.04 -27.61
CA LEU A 440 26.44 3.08 -28.76
C LEU A 440 26.25 1.70 -29.41
N ASN A 441 27.09 0.72 -29.11
CA ASN A 441 27.04 -0.58 -29.75
C ASN A 441 25.84 -1.38 -29.21
N VAL A 442 24.81 -1.59 -30.03
CA VAL A 442 23.52 -2.15 -29.60
C VAL A 442 23.67 -3.57 -29.04
N ILE A 443 24.59 -4.36 -29.60
CA ILE A 443 24.87 -5.72 -29.17
C ILE A 443 25.36 -5.80 -27.72
N GLU A 444 25.97 -4.76 -27.15
CA GLU A 444 26.39 -4.71 -25.75
C GLU A 444 25.20 -4.87 -24.78
N SER A 445 24.00 -4.45 -25.20
CA SER A 445 22.77 -4.69 -24.44
C SER A 445 22.37 -6.17 -24.43
N VAL A 446 22.60 -6.86 -25.55
CA VAL A 446 22.36 -8.30 -25.69
C VAL A 446 23.38 -9.09 -24.89
N PHE A 447 24.66 -8.70 -24.92
CA PHE A 447 25.70 -9.28 -24.08
C PHE A 447 25.49 -9.02 -22.59
N SER A 448 25.00 -7.83 -22.21
CA SER A 448 24.59 -7.54 -20.83
C SER A 448 23.44 -8.47 -20.38
N GLY A 449 22.50 -8.78 -21.28
CA GLY A 449 21.44 -9.77 -21.07
C GLY A 449 21.99 -11.18 -20.92
N LEU A 450 22.88 -11.59 -21.84
CA LEU A 450 23.56 -12.88 -21.83
C LEU A 450 24.31 -13.10 -20.51
N ALA A 451 25.12 -12.12 -20.08
CA ALA A 451 25.89 -12.19 -18.85
C ALA A 451 24.98 -12.44 -17.63
N LYS A 452 23.85 -11.73 -17.53
CA LYS A 452 22.90 -11.91 -16.44
C LYS A 452 22.17 -13.24 -16.46
N SER A 453 21.80 -13.72 -17.65
CA SER A 453 20.96 -14.91 -17.81
C SER A 453 21.77 -16.20 -17.72
N ILE A 454 22.97 -16.21 -18.30
CA ILE A 454 23.75 -17.42 -18.55
C ILE A 454 25.03 -17.44 -17.71
N ILE A 455 25.72 -16.31 -17.52
CA ILE A 455 27.03 -16.30 -16.85
C ILE A 455 26.92 -16.03 -15.34
N HIS A 456 26.04 -15.14 -14.92
CA HIS A 456 25.89 -14.83 -13.50
C HIS A 456 25.21 -15.98 -12.77
N ASN A 457 25.69 -16.29 -11.57
CA ASN A 457 25.16 -17.36 -10.73
C ASN A 457 25.29 -18.78 -11.34
N SER A 458 26.13 -18.97 -12.36
CA SER A 458 26.34 -20.25 -13.06
C SER A 458 27.45 -21.12 -12.42
N ASP A 459 27.35 -22.44 -12.57
CA ASP A 459 28.40 -23.41 -12.27
C ASP A 459 28.42 -24.57 -13.29
N TYR A 460 28.72 -24.24 -14.55
CA TYR A 460 28.81 -25.25 -15.62
C TYR A 460 29.92 -26.26 -15.34
N SER A 461 29.69 -27.53 -15.64
CA SER A 461 30.63 -28.65 -15.45
C SER A 461 31.81 -28.61 -16.42
N CYS A 462 31.62 -28.07 -17.63
CA CYS A 462 32.67 -27.93 -18.65
C CYS A 462 32.41 -26.74 -19.59
N LEU A 463 33.37 -26.47 -20.48
CA LEU A 463 33.26 -25.41 -21.48
C LEU A 463 32.10 -25.65 -22.47
N ASP A 464 31.87 -26.89 -22.88
CA ASP A 464 30.85 -27.22 -23.88
C ASP A 464 29.42 -27.04 -23.34
N GLU A 465 29.19 -27.33 -22.06
CA GLU A 465 27.91 -27.05 -21.41
C GLU A 465 27.61 -25.54 -21.40
N CYS A 466 28.63 -24.72 -21.11
CA CYS A 466 28.48 -23.26 -21.15
C CYS A 466 28.19 -22.78 -22.57
N LYS A 467 28.90 -23.29 -23.58
CA LYS A 467 28.64 -22.98 -25.00
C LYS A 467 27.22 -23.38 -25.41
N ALA A 468 26.77 -24.58 -25.03
CA ALA A 468 25.42 -25.05 -25.32
C ALA A 468 24.34 -24.14 -24.70
N ALA A 469 24.56 -23.66 -23.47
CA ALA A 469 23.66 -22.72 -22.81
C ALA A 469 23.59 -21.36 -23.53
N ILE A 470 24.73 -20.83 -23.99
CA ILE A 470 24.79 -19.59 -24.79
C ILE A 470 24.08 -19.79 -26.14
N THR A 471 24.36 -20.89 -26.85
CA THR A 471 23.71 -21.22 -28.12
C THR A 471 22.20 -21.31 -27.96
N LEU A 472 21.72 -21.99 -26.90
CA LEU A 472 20.29 -22.08 -26.60
C LEU A 472 19.68 -20.72 -26.30
N TYR A 473 20.37 -19.89 -25.51
CA TYR A 473 19.92 -18.53 -25.20
C TYR A 473 19.69 -17.70 -26.47
N PHE A 474 20.66 -17.71 -27.39
CA PHE A 474 20.53 -17.00 -28.66
C PHE A 474 19.48 -17.61 -29.59
N LYS A 475 19.35 -18.96 -29.61
CA LYS A 475 18.29 -19.63 -30.37
C LYS A 475 16.91 -19.22 -29.88
N THR A 476 16.65 -19.30 -28.56
CA THR A 476 15.38 -18.88 -27.96
C THR A 476 15.08 -17.40 -28.24
N ARG A 477 16.09 -16.54 -28.19
CA ARG A 477 15.96 -15.13 -28.56
C ARG A 477 15.55 -14.96 -30.03
N ASN A 478 16.24 -15.61 -30.95
CA ASN A 478 15.95 -15.54 -32.38
C ASN A 478 14.54 -16.06 -32.69
N ASP A 479 14.17 -17.21 -32.13
CA ASP A 479 12.83 -17.80 -32.28
C ASP A 479 11.73 -16.85 -31.78
N TYR A 480 11.98 -16.14 -30.67
CA TYR A 480 11.06 -15.14 -30.15
C TYR A 480 10.86 -13.96 -31.11
N PHE A 481 11.94 -13.36 -31.63
CA PHE A 481 11.84 -12.21 -32.54
C PHE A 481 11.39 -12.57 -33.95
N THR A 482 11.56 -13.82 -34.37
CA THR A 482 10.92 -14.34 -35.58
C THR A 482 9.40 -14.38 -35.43
N LYS A 483 8.89 -14.77 -34.26
CA LYS A 483 7.45 -14.81 -33.96
C LYS A 483 6.87 -13.45 -33.60
N ASN A 484 7.69 -12.55 -33.05
CA ASN A 484 7.31 -11.22 -32.58
C ASN A 484 8.25 -10.18 -33.20
N PRO A 485 8.00 -9.78 -34.47
CA PRO A 485 8.90 -8.86 -35.18
C PRO A 485 9.07 -7.54 -34.44
N GLN A 486 10.30 -7.25 -34.01
CA GLN A 486 10.66 -6.00 -33.33
C GLN A 486 12.08 -5.64 -33.69
N LYS A 487 12.31 -4.39 -34.08
CA LYS A 487 13.66 -3.84 -34.36
C LYS A 487 14.50 -3.77 -33.07
N ALA A 488 15.79 -4.04 -33.17
CA ALA A 488 16.74 -3.82 -32.09
C ALA A 488 17.08 -2.33 -31.95
N GLY A 489 17.29 -1.85 -30.71
CA GLY A 489 17.66 -0.46 -30.44
C GLY A 489 16.48 0.51 -30.58
N ASN A 490 15.68 0.64 -29.52
CA ASN A 490 14.45 1.46 -29.54
C ASN A 490 14.63 2.96 -29.87
N LYS A 491 15.86 3.49 -29.93
CA LYS A 491 16.18 4.93 -30.05
C LYS A 491 17.10 5.30 -31.21
N ILE A 492 17.47 4.34 -32.07
CA ILE A 492 18.55 4.52 -33.06
C ILE A 492 18.05 4.66 -34.50
N TRP A 493 16.75 4.50 -34.74
CA TRP A 493 16.19 4.37 -36.09
C TRP A 493 15.78 5.68 -36.77
N GLY A 494 15.86 6.82 -36.07
CA GLY A 494 15.56 8.11 -36.71
C GLY A 494 14.07 8.45 -36.93
N ARG A 495 13.15 7.49 -36.81
CA ARG A 495 11.73 7.59 -37.22
C ARG A 495 10.72 7.72 -36.07
N GLU A 496 11.15 8.09 -34.87
CA GLU A 496 10.27 8.21 -33.69
C GLU A 496 9.39 9.49 -33.75
N ILE A 497 8.17 9.44 -33.18
CA ILE A 497 7.19 10.56 -33.15
C ILE A 497 7.75 11.81 -32.46
N VAL A 498 8.72 11.60 -31.57
CA VAL A 498 9.61 12.63 -31.07
C VAL A 498 10.94 12.39 -31.76
N ALA A 499 11.57 13.43 -32.32
CA ALA A 499 12.90 13.32 -32.92
C ALA A 499 13.77 12.42 -32.03
N PRO A 500 14.30 11.29 -32.52
CA PRO A 500 15.23 10.48 -31.76
C PRO A 500 16.48 11.32 -31.64
N ILE A 501 16.53 12.13 -30.61
CA ILE A 501 17.75 12.72 -30.13
C ILE A 501 18.56 11.51 -29.72
N PHE A 502 19.46 11.08 -30.59
CA PHE A 502 20.61 10.28 -30.22
C PHE A 502 21.30 11.10 -29.14
N LYS A 503 20.94 10.83 -27.88
CA LYS A 503 21.57 11.51 -26.76
C LYS A 503 22.91 10.85 -26.60
N ASP A 504 23.98 11.63 -26.64
CA ASP A 504 25.34 11.19 -26.28
C ASP A 504 25.39 10.50 -24.91
N SER A 505 24.35 10.71 -24.08
CA SER A 505 24.15 10.01 -22.80
C SER A 505 23.51 8.62 -22.90
N HIS A 506 23.15 8.12 -24.07
CA HIS A 506 22.57 6.78 -24.24
C HIS A 506 23.65 5.74 -23.96
N ASN A 507 23.35 4.74 -23.14
CA ASN A 507 24.31 3.70 -22.81
C ASN A 507 23.64 2.33 -22.98
N CYS A 508 24.01 1.62 -24.04
CA CYS A 508 23.53 0.26 -24.31
C CYS A 508 24.12 -0.77 -23.34
N LYS A 509 25.23 -0.44 -22.66
CA LYS A 509 25.89 -1.31 -21.69
C LYS A 509 25.26 -1.12 -20.30
N ASP A 510 24.88 -2.21 -19.63
CA ASP A 510 24.38 -2.12 -18.26
C ASP A 510 25.53 -1.85 -17.27
N PRO A 511 25.51 -0.74 -16.48
CA PRO A 511 26.55 -0.45 -15.49
C PRO A 511 26.75 -1.53 -14.42
N LYS A 512 25.76 -2.41 -14.21
CA LYS A 512 25.79 -3.52 -13.24
C LYS A 512 26.41 -4.81 -13.80
N CYS A 513 26.74 -4.83 -15.09
CA CYS A 513 27.39 -5.97 -15.76
C CYS A 513 28.90 -5.76 -15.96
N ARG A 514 29.51 -4.78 -15.27
CA ARG A 514 30.97 -4.60 -15.24
C ARG A 514 31.67 -5.79 -14.60
#